data_AF-A0A2T6C2J7-F1
#
_entry.id   AF-A0A2T6C2J7-F1
#
_cell.length_a   1.000
_cell.length_b   1.000
_cell.length_c   1.000
_cell.angle_alpha   90.00
_cell.angle_beta   90.00
_cell.angle_gamma   90.00
#
_symmetry.space_group_name_H-M   'P 1'
#
loop_
_entity.id
_entity.type
_entity.pdbx_description
1 polymer ?
#
loop_
_entity_poly.entity_id
_entity_poly.type
_entity_poly.pdbx_seq_one_letter_code
_entity_poly.pdbx_strand_id
1 'polypeptide(L)'
;MNLPNAVTLFRFILIPVYLTLFFSDIPFKMQWAFGVLLLAGLTDVVDGWLARKNKQVTQLGIMLDPLADKLMMLAVFLSLLVSHRISIFAAIAIFVRDLGMIIASAFFHFQGKLTVPANLMGKLTTVLYYVALSLLMFDHPSAGEFLWGVIIFSFITSLIYLFQFKLINQRSM
;
A
#
# COMPACT_ATOMS: atom_id res chain seq x y z
N MET A 1 -23.33 3.83 13.08
CA MET A 1 -22.10 3.55 12.31
C MET A 1 -22.43 3.74 10.84
N ASN A 2 -21.64 4.50 10.09
CA ASN A 2 -21.88 4.70 8.66
C ASN A 2 -21.33 3.48 7.88
N LEU A 3 -21.99 3.14 6.78
CA LEU A 3 -21.64 1.98 5.94
C LEU A 3 -20.16 1.98 5.49
N PRO A 4 -19.52 3.12 5.14
CA PRO A 4 -18.10 3.15 4.83
C PRO A 4 -17.20 2.72 6.01
N ASN A 5 -17.47 3.21 7.22
CA ASN A 5 -16.68 2.87 8.40
C ASN A 5 -16.78 1.37 8.77
N ALA A 6 -17.92 0.74 8.46
CA ALA A 6 -18.07 -0.70 8.65
C ALA A 6 -17.21 -1.51 7.67
N VAL A 7 -17.06 -1.03 6.43
CA VAL A 7 -16.18 -1.65 5.43
C VAL A 7 -14.70 -1.48 5.80
N THR A 8 -14.30 -0.31 6.30
CA THR A 8 -12.93 -0.11 6.80
C THR A 8 -12.64 -1.02 8.00
N LEU A 9 -13.59 -1.15 8.95
CA LEU A 9 -13.46 -2.07 10.08
C LEU A 9 -13.37 -3.53 9.63
N PHE A 10 -14.14 -3.90 8.61
CA PHE A 10 -14.05 -5.22 7.99
C PHE A 10 -12.65 -5.48 7.41
N ARG A 11 -12.02 -4.49 6.75
CA ARG A 11 -10.61 -4.62 6.29
C ARG A 11 -9.64 -4.90 7.43
N PHE A 12 -9.79 -4.25 8.58
CA PHE A 12 -8.95 -4.57 9.75
C PHE A 12 -9.10 -6.02 10.20
N ILE A 13 -10.30 -6.60 10.09
CA ILE A 13 -10.54 -8.03 10.39
C ILE A 13 -9.93 -8.93 9.31
N LEU A 14 -9.88 -8.50 8.05
CA LEU A 14 -9.24 -9.28 6.98
C LEU A 14 -7.73 -9.46 7.18
N ILE A 15 -7.05 -8.56 7.90
CA ILE A 15 -5.61 -8.65 8.17
C ILE A 15 -5.23 -9.92 8.97
N PRO A 16 -5.79 -10.18 10.18
CA PRO A 16 -5.51 -11.42 10.90
C PRO A 16 -6.04 -12.65 10.16
N VAL A 17 -7.15 -12.54 9.40
CA VAL A 17 -7.64 -13.64 8.55
C VAL A 17 -6.61 -13.98 7.46
N TYR A 18 -6.03 -12.98 6.80
CA TYR A 18 -4.95 -13.17 5.83
C TYR A 18 -3.74 -13.87 6.48
N LEU A 19 -3.27 -13.37 7.63
CA LEU A 19 -2.09 -13.95 8.30
C LEU A 19 -2.32 -15.40 8.74
N THR A 20 -3.49 -15.69 9.31
CA THR A 20 -3.84 -17.05 9.74
C THR A 20 -3.91 -18.01 8.55
N LEU A 21 -4.55 -17.61 7.45
CA LEU A 21 -4.58 -18.43 6.23
C LEU A 21 -3.18 -18.63 5.67
N PHE A 22 -2.39 -17.57 5.55
CA PHE A 22 -1.05 -17.61 4.98
C PHE A 22 -0.12 -18.59 5.73
N PHE A 23 -0.18 -18.58 7.07
CA PHE A 23 0.63 -19.47 7.92
C PHE A 23 -0.04 -20.80 8.28
N SER A 24 -1.28 -21.04 7.87
CA SER A 24 -1.97 -22.31 8.16
C SER A 24 -1.40 -23.50 7.37
N ASP A 25 -1.87 -24.69 7.71
CA ASP A 25 -1.53 -25.94 7.01
C ASP A 25 -2.69 -26.49 6.17
N ILE A 26 -3.70 -25.65 5.87
CA ILE A 26 -4.85 -26.07 5.07
C ILE A 26 -4.48 -26.21 3.57
N PRO A 27 -5.17 -27.09 2.82
CA PRO A 27 -5.01 -27.13 1.38
C PRO A 27 -5.41 -25.79 0.75
N PHE A 28 -4.70 -25.41 -0.31
CA PHE A 28 -4.91 -24.16 -1.05
C PHE A 28 -4.77 -22.86 -0.21
N LYS A 29 -3.99 -22.91 0.88
CA LYS A 29 -3.79 -21.77 1.79
C LYS A 29 -3.38 -20.47 1.09
N MET A 30 -2.51 -20.54 0.08
CA MET A 30 -2.05 -19.35 -0.65
C MET A 30 -3.15 -18.77 -1.54
N GLN A 31 -3.99 -19.61 -2.13
CA GLN A 31 -5.16 -19.17 -2.90
C GLN A 31 -6.19 -18.48 -1.98
N TRP A 32 -6.42 -19.03 -0.79
CA TRP A 32 -7.31 -18.39 0.21
C TRP A 32 -6.75 -17.07 0.72
N ALA A 33 -5.47 -17.02 1.10
CA ALA A 33 -4.81 -15.80 1.53
C ALA A 33 -4.82 -14.73 0.43
N PHE A 34 -4.54 -15.12 -0.82
CA PHE A 34 -4.63 -14.24 -1.98
C PHE A 34 -6.07 -13.77 -2.23
N GLY A 35 -7.07 -14.64 -2.06
CA GLY A 35 -8.48 -14.26 -2.12
C GLY A 35 -8.84 -13.19 -1.09
N VAL A 36 -8.35 -13.31 0.14
CA VAL A 36 -8.53 -12.29 1.18
C VAL A 36 -7.83 -10.98 0.83
N LEU A 37 -6.62 -11.04 0.26
CA LEU A 37 -5.91 -9.86 -0.24
C LEU A 37 -6.72 -9.13 -1.33
N LEU A 38 -7.25 -9.86 -2.29
CA LEU A 38 -8.11 -9.31 -3.34
C LEU A 38 -9.40 -8.72 -2.77
N LEU A 39 -10.05 -9.42 -1.84
CA LEU A 39 -11.25 -8.93 -1.16
C LEU A 39 -10.98 -7.61 -0.44
N ALA A 40 -9.85 -7.50 0.28
CA ALA A 40 -9.46 -6.27 0.96
C ALA A 40 -9.28 -5.10 -0.03
N GLY A 41 -8.57 -5.32 -1.13
CA GLY A 41 -8.41 -4.29 -2.17
C GLY A 41 -9.72 -3.90 -2.84
N LEU A 42 -10.60 -4.86 -3.12
CA LEU A 42 -11.93 -4.58 -3.69
C LEU A 42 -12.81 -3.79 -2.73
N THR A 43 -12.75 -4.09 -1.42
CA THR A 43 -13.53 -3.34 -0.42
C THR A 43 -13.15 -1.87 -0.35
N ASP A 44 -11.87 -1.50 -0.51
CA ASP A 44 -11.40 -0.09 -0.56
C ASP A 44 -11.89 0.67 -1.81
N VAL A 45 -12.00 -0.02 -2.95
CA VAL A 45 -12.55 0.62 -4.15
C VAL A 45 -14.05 0.87 -3.98
N VAL A 46 -14.75 -0.11 -3.40
CA VAL A 46 -16.20 -0.07 -3.22
C VAL A 46 -16.60 0.95 -2.16
N ASP A 47 -15.92 1.03 -1.00
CA ASP A 47 -16.25 2.00 0.04
C ASP A 47 -15.95 3.44 -0.38
N GLY A 48 -14.82 3.68 -1.07
CA GLY A 48 -14.50 4.97 -1.64
C GLY A 48 -15.53 5.41 -2.68
N TRP A 49 -16.02 4.48 -3.51
CA TRP A 49 -17.10 4.77 -4.45
C TRP A 49 -18.42 5.06 -3.74
N LEU A 50 -18.79 4.26 -2.74
CA LEU A 50 -20.06 4.39 -2.02
C LEU A 50 -20.12 5.64 -1.16
N ALA A 51 -19.01 6.00 -0.50
CA ALA A 51 -18.88 7.23 0.29
C ALA A 51 -19.04 8.47 -0.60
N ARG A 52 -18.44 8.47 -1.80
CA ARG A 52 -18.59 9.55 -2.78
C ARG A 52 -20.01 9.64 -3.31
N LYS A 53 -20.61 8.49 -3.68
CA LYS A 53 -21.98 8.43 -4.22
C LYS A 53 -23.02 8.89 -3.21
N ASN A 54 -22.89 8.48 -1.96
CA ASN A 54 -23.87 8.78 -0.91
C ASN A 54 -23.56 10.07 -0.15
N LYS A 55 -22.50 10.80 -0.51
CA LYS A 55 -21.99 11.99 0.22
C LYS A 55 -21.74 11.72 1.72
N GLN A 56 -21.40 10.47 2.07
CA GLN A 56 -21.17 10.01 3.45
C GLN A 56 -19.67 9.93 3.76
N VAL A 57 -18.92 10.95 3.35
CA VAL A 57 -17.49 11.05 3.67
C VAL A 57 -17.35 11.51 5.11
N THR A 58 -16.74 10.68 5.96
CA THR A 58 -16.48 11.02 7.36
C THR A 58 -14.99 11.26 7.60
N GLN A 59 -14.65 12.15 8.55
CA GLN A 59 -13.25 12.39 8.92
C GLN A 59 -12.57 11.12 9.47
N LEU A 60 -13.32 10.30 10.20
CA LEU A 60 -12.84 9.01 10.71
C LEU A 60 -12.50 8.04 9.58
N GLY A 61 -13.39 7.88 8.58
CA GLY A 61 -13.13 7.03 7.41
C GLY A 61 -11.89 7.49 6.64
N ILE A 62 -11.77 8.80 6.38
CA ILE A 62 -10.59 9.39 5.71
C ILE A 62 -9.27 9.02 6.40
N MET A 63 -9.26 8.92 7.73
CA MET A 63 -8.07 8.53 8.49
C MET A 63 -7.86 7.01 8.58
N LEU A 64 -8.94 6.25 8.71
CA LEU A 64 -8.89 4.79 8.88
C LEU A 64 -8.57 4.06 7.57
N ASP A 65 -9.03 4.54 6.42
CA ASP A 65 -8.83 3.86 5.13
C ASP A 65 -7.33 3.73 4.78
N PRO A 66 -6.51 4.81 4.81
CA PRO A 66 -5.08 4.70 4.54
C PRO A 66 -4.31 3.89 5.59
N LEU A 67 -4.84 3.82 6.82
CA LEU A 67 -4.27 3.02 7.89
C LEU A 67 -4.49 1.52 7.63
N ALA A 68 -5.73 1.13 7.33
CA ALA A 68 -6.09 -0.25 7.02
C ALA A 68 -5.29 -0.77 5.82
N ASP A 69 -5.18 0.02 4.76
CA ASP A 69 -4.39 -0.32 3.56
C ASP A 69 -2.91 -0.52 3.88
N LYS A 70 -2.29 0.39 4.64
CA LYS A 70 -0.89 0.24 5.04
C LYS A 70 -0.67 -0.99 5.90
N LEU A 71 -1.55 -1.27 6.86
CA LEU A 71 -1.41 -2.44 7.72
C LEU A 71 -1.56 -3.74 6.93
N MET A 72 -2.50 -3.82 5.99
CA MET A 72 -2.66 -4.99 5.13
C MET A 72 -1.41 -5.22 4.27
N MET A 73 -0.89 -4.16 3.64
CA MET A 73 0.34 -4.25 2.85
C MET A 73 1.55 -4.68 3.70
N LEU A 74 1.69 -4.13 4.91
CA LEU A 74 2.72 -4.53 5.87
C LEU A 74 2.57 -5.99 6.28
N ALA A 75 1.34 -6.47 6.53
CA ALA A 75 1.09 -7.86 6.88
C ALA A 75 1.51 -8.82 5.76
N VAL A 76 1.17 -8.51 4.51
CA VAL A 76 1.59 -9.29 3.33
C VAL A 76 3.11 -9.32 3.20
N PHE A 77 3.72 -8.16 3.33
CA PHE A 77 5.17 -8.02 3.20
C PHE A 77 5.93 -8.77 4.29
N LEU A 78 5.51 -8.62 5.56
CA LEU A 78 6.12 -9.31 6.68
C LEU A 78 5.91 -10.82 6.59
N SER A 79 4.74 -11.29 6.14
CA SER A 79 4.48 -12.72 6.00
C SER A 79 5.41 -13.35 4.95
N LEU A 80 5.65 -12.65 3.84
CA LEU A 80 6.59 -13.05 2.80
C LEU A 80 8.07 -12.97 3.26
N LEU A 81 8.43 -11.96 4.06
CA LEU A 81 9.77 -11.85 4.63
C LEU A 81 10.07 -13.00 5.60
N VAL A 82 9.14 -13.28 6.53
CA VAL A 82 9.26 -14.38 7.50
C VAL A 82 9.32 -15.74 6.82
N SER A 83 8.64 -15.89 5.67
CA SER A 83 8.68 -17.12 4.87
C SER A 83 9.88 -17.21 3.94
N HIS A 84 10.86 -16.31 4.06
CA HIS A 84 12.06 -16.24 3.21
C HIS A 84 11.77 -16.10 1.70
N ARG A 85 10.57 -15.63 1.33
CA ARG A 85 10.18 -15.35 -0.07
C ARG A 85 10.70 -13.99 -0.54
N ILE A 86 11.02 -13.10 0.40
CA ILE A 86 11.63 -11.80 0.14
C ILE A 86 13.02 -11.74 0.78
N SER A 87 13.99 -11.21 0.04
CA SER A 87 15.32 -10.92 0.59
C SER A 87 15.27 -9.78 1.59
N ILE A 88 16.00 -9.90 2.70
CA ILE A 88 16.12 -8.84 3.72
C ILE A 88 16.58 -7.51 3.08
N PHE A 89 17.42 -7.55 2.05
CA PHE A 89 17.85 -6.35 1.33
C PHE A 89 16.72 -5.66 0.59
N ALA A 90 15.87 -6.43 -0.10
CA ALA A 90 14.68 -5.88 -0.74
C ALA A 90 13.74 -5.29 0.32
N ALA A 91 13.65 -5.95 1.48
CA ALA A 91 12.80 -5.47 2.55
C ALA A 91 13.26 -4.13 3.13
N ILE A 92 14.56 -4.00 3.41
CA ILE A 92 15.19 -2.76 3.84
C ILE A 92 15.01 -1.66 2.79
N ALA A 93 15.19 -1.96 1.51
CA ALA A 93 15.06 -0.96 0.44
C ALA A 93 13.65 -0.37 0.38
N ILE A 94 12.61 -1.21 0.49
CA ILE A 94 11.21 -0.78 0.52
C ILE A 94 10.95 0.08 1.76
N PHE A 95 11.40 -0.38 2.92
CA PHE A 95 11.21 0.34 4.18
C PHE A 95 11.87 1.72 4.18
N VAL A 96 13.11 1.82 3.69
CA VAL A 96 13.84 3.09 3.54
C VAL A 96 13.09 4.04 2.61
N ARG A 97 12.57 3.54 1.48
CA ARG A 97 11.81 4.35 0.52
C ARG A 97 10.53 4.89 1.14
N ASP A 98 9.77 4.04 1.83
CA ASP A 98 8.51 4.44 2.48
C ASP A 98 8.74 5.42 3.63
N LEU A 99 9.72 5.17 4.51
CA LEU A 99 10.10 6.10 5.55
C LEU A 99 10.59 7.43 4.98
N GLY A 100 11.42 7.40 3.95
CA GLY A 100 11.91 8.61 3.28
C GLY A 100 10.76 9.48 2.74
N MET A 101 9.74 8.85 2.15
CA MET A 101 8.54 9.56 1.66
C MET A 101 7.70 10.14 2.80
N ILE A 102 7.53 9.41 3.91
CA ILE A 102 6.80 9.91 5.09
C ILE A 102 7.53 11.10 5.71
N ILE A 103 8.84 10.98 5.93
CA ILE A 103 9.68 12.04 6.52
C ILE A 103 9.67 13.27 5.62
N ALA A 104 9.87 13.09 4.31
CA ALA A 104 9.83 14.20 3.36
C ALA A 104 8.46 14.89 3.36
N SER A 105 7.37 14.12 3.29
CA SER A 105 6.01 14.66 3.34
C SER A 105 5.74 15.44 4.64
N ALA A 106 6.13 14.90 5.80
CA ALA A 106 5.98 15.55 7.09
C ALA A 106 6.80 16.85 7.18
N PHE A 107 8.08 16.80 6.82
CA PHE A 107 8.97 17.97 6.82
C PHE A 107 8.42 19.11 5.97
N PHE A 108 7.84 18.79 4.81
CA PHE A 108 7.22 19.78 3.94
C PHE A 108 5.90 20.33 4.47
N HIS A 109 5.09 19.49 5.10
CA HIS A 109 3.85 19.92 5.72
C HIS A 109 4.11 20.93 6.85
N PHE A 110 5.11 20.68 7.70
CA PHE A 110 5.52 21.61 8.75
C PHE A 110 6.09 22.95 8.24
N GLN A 111 6.51 23.03 6.98
CA GLN A 111 6.96 24.28 6.35
C GLN A 111 5.83 25.08 5.68
N GLY A 112 4.57 24.65 5.79
CA GLY A 112 3.42 25.34 5.19
C GLY A 112 3.41 25.28 3.65
N LYS A 113 4.16 24.35 3.05
CA LYS A 113 4.29 24.22 1.60
C LYS A 113 3.16 23.40 1.01
N LEU A 114 2.80 23.71 -0.24
CA LEU A 114 1.76 23.00 -0.98
C LEU A 114 2.18 21.55 -1.22
N THR A 115 1.31 20.61 -0.85
CA THR A 115 1.51 19.18 -1.09
C THR A 115 1.31 18.86 -2.56
N VAL A 116 2.16 17.99 -3.12
CA VAL A 116 1.98 17.53 -4.51
C VAL A 116 0.69 16.69 -4.58
N PRO A 117 -0.23 16.99 -5.50
CA PRO A 117 -1.44 16.20 -5.67
C PRO A 117 -1.09 14.75 -6.06
N ALA A 118 -2.00 13.83 -5.75
CA ALA A 118 -1.80 12.41 -6.03
C ALA A 118 -1.54 12.17 -7.52
N ASN A 119 -0.30 11.78 -7.85
CA ASN A 119 0.13 11.58 -9.24
C ASN A 119 -0.05 10.13 -9.70
N LEU A 120 -0.33 9.96 -10.99
CA LEU A 120 -0.53 8.66 -11.64
C LEU A 120 0.62 7.69 -11.37
N MET A 121 1.85 8.21 -11.34
CA MET A 121 3.07 7.45 -11.07
C MET A 121 3.07 6.82 -9.67
N GLY A 122 2.58 7.53 -8.66
CA GLY A 122 2.49 6.99 -7.30
C GLY A 122 1.48 5.84 -7.21
N LYS A 123 0.33 5.98 -7.87
CA LYS A 123 -0.67 4.89 -7.95
C LYS A 123 -0.14 3.68 -8.70
N LEU A 124 0.59 3.89 -9.80
CA LEU A 124 1.19 2.82 -10.58
C LEU A 124 2.19 2.02 -9.73
N THR A 125 3.03 2.70 -8.95
CA THR A 125 3.96 2.04 -8.01
C THR A 125 3.22 1.12 -7.04
N THR A 126 2.10 1.57 -6.45
CA THR A 126 1.30 0.74 -5.54
C THR A 126 0.75 -0.51 -6.24
N VAL A 127 0.20 -0.37 -7.44
CA VAL A 127 -0.31 -1.50 -8.23
C VAL A 127 0.81 -2.49 -8.55
N LEU A 128 1.98 -1.99 -8.96
CA LEU A 128 3.15 -2.83 -9.24
C LEU A 128 3.62 -3.59 -8.01
N TYR A 129 3.60 -2.99 -6.82
CA TYR A 129 3.90 -3.70 -5.56
C TYR A 129 2.88 -4.80 -5.28
N TYR A 130 1.58 -4.56 -5.43
CA TYR A 130 0.57 -5.61 -5.26
C TYR A 130 0.81 -6.77 -6.22
N VAL A 131 1.14 -6.51 -7.48
CA VAL A 131 1.49 -7.55 -8.46
C VAL A 131 2.75 -8.30 -8.02
N ALA A 132 3.81 -7.59 -7.63
CA ALA A 132 5.07 -8.20 -7.19
C ALA A 132 4.86 -9.12 -5.97
N LEU A 133 4.14 -8.65 -4.95
CA LEU A 133 3.82 -9.44 -3.76
C LEU A 133 2.96 -10.66 -4.11
N SER A 134 2.00 -10.52 -5.03
CA SER A 134 1.18 -11.63 -5.51
C SER A 134 2.03 -12.69 -6.22
N LEU A 135 2.96 -12.29 -7.09
CA LEU A 135 3.89 -13.22 -7.75
C LEU A 135 4.78 -13.97 -6.74
N LEU A 136 5.20 -13.29 -5.67
CA LEU A 136 5.99 -13.89 -4.58
C LEU A 136 5.16 -14.88 -3.73
N MET A 137 3.87 -14.61 -3.53
CA MET A 137 2.96 -15.54 -2.84
C MET A 137 2.82 -16.88 -3.57
N PHE A 138 2.97 -16.89 -4.90
CA PHE A 138 2.85 -18.10 -5.74
C PHE A 138 4.20 -18.66 -6.22
N ASP A 139 5.32 -18.23 -5.63
CA ASP A 139 6.67 -18.70 -6.00
C ASP A 139 7.00 -18.55 -7.50
N HIS A 140 6.48 -17.51 -8.16
CA HIS A 140 6.75 -17.32 -9.58
C HIS A 140 8.27 -17.08 -9.80
N PRO A 141 8.92 -17.73 -10.78
CA PRO A 141 10.38 -17.68 -10.96
C PRO A 141 10.94 -16.25 -11.07
N SER A 142 10.25 -15.38 -11.82
CA SER A 142 10.66 -13.98 -12.03
C SER A 142 10.20 -13.01 -10.94
N ALA A 143 9.58 -13.50 -9.86
CA ALA A 143 8.97 -12.63 -8.84
C ALA A 143 10.01 -11.74 -8.13
N GLY A 144 11.20 -12.29 -7.83
CA GLY A 144 12.28 -11.55 -7.19
C GLY A 144 12.85 -10.44 -8.07
N GLU A 145 13.12 -10.74 -9.35
CA GLU A 145 13.61 -9.77 -10.33
C GLU A 145 12.58 -8.65 -10.56
N PHE A 146 11.31 -9.04 -10.68
CA PHE A 146 10.21 -8.10 -10.82
C PHE A 146 10.11 -7.19 -9.60
N LEU A 147 10.20 -7.73 -8.37
CA LEU A 147 10.21 -6.94 -7.14
C LEU A 147 11.32 -5.88 -7.16
N TRP A 148 12.56 -6.26 -7.53
CA TRP A 148 13.66 -5.31 -7.62
C TRP A 148 13.43 -4.23 -8.67
N GLY A 149 12.84 -4.58 -9.82
CA GLY A 149 12.40 -3.59 -10.83
C GLY A 149 11.39 -2.60 -10.25
N VAL A 150 10.40 -3.08 -9.49
CA VAL A 150 9.41 -2.24 -8.82
C VAL A 150 10.05 -1.36 -7.74
N ILE A 151 11.03 -1.88 -6.98
CA ILE A 151 11.79 -1.10 -6.00
C ILE A 151 12.49 0.06 -6.68
N ILE A 152 13.25 -0.19 -7.74
CA ILE A 152 13.96 0.85 -8.51
C ILE A 152 12.97 1.90 -9.04
N PHE A 153 11.87 1.45 -9.65
CA PHE A 153 10.81 2.34 -10.13
C PHE A 153 10.22 3.19 -9.00
N SER A 154 10.06 2.61 -7.80
CA SER A 154 9.54 3.32 -6.63
C SER A 154 10.48 4.42 -6.12
N PHE A 155 11.80 4.21 -6.20
CA PHE A 155 12.79 5.25 -5.89
C PHE A 155 12.76 6.36 -6.93
N ILE A 156 12.69 6.04 -8.23
CA ILE A 156 12.59 7.02 -9.31
C ILE A 156 11.34 7.89 -9.13
N THR A 157 10.18 7.27 -8.89
CA THR A 157 8.92 8.00 -8.68
C THR A 157 8.96 8.86 -7.41
N SER A 158 9.63 8.41 -6.35
CA SER A 158 9.87 9.22 -5.14
C SER A 158 10.75 10.45 -5.43
N LEU A 159 11.81 10.30 -6.22
CA LEU A 159 12.64 11.44 -6.63
C LEU A 159 11.83 12.43 -7.48
N ILE A 160 11.04 11.95 -8.45
CA ILE A 160 10.16 12.80 -9.27
C ILE A 160 9.19 13.59 -8.39
N TYR A 161 8.60 12.94 -7.38
CA TYR A 161 7.73 13.60 -6.42
C TYR A 161 8.43 14.75 -5.68
N LEU A 162 9.67 14.53 -5.21
CA LEU A 162 10.47 15.57 -4.56
C LEU A 162 10.82 16.73 -5.51
N PHE A 163 11.09 16.46 -6.79
CA PHE A 163 11.33 17.50 -7.79
C PHE A 163 10.08 18.31 -8.12
N GLN A 164 8.94 17.66 -8.33
CA GLN A 164 7.66 18.32 -8.57
C GLN A 164 7.25 19.21 -7.40
N PHE A 165 7.52 18.75 -6.17
CA PHE A 165 7.32 19.54 -4.98
C PHE A 165 8.15 20.83 -4.97
N LYS A 166 9.45 20.75 -5.31
CA LYS A 166 10.30 21.95 -5.42
C LYS A 166 9.77 22.93 -6.47
N LEU A 167 9.33 22.41 -7.62
CA LEU A 167 8.81 23.24 -8.71
C LEU A 167 7.50 23.96 -8.35
N ILE A 168 6.57 23.29 -7.67
CA ILE A 168 5.30 23.89 -7.25
C ILE A 168 5.53 25.02 -6.26
N ASN A 169 6.41 24.81 -5.27
CA ASN A 169 6.69 25.81 -4.24
C ASN A 169 7.65 26.93 -4.70
N GLN A 170 8.31 26.78 -5.84
CA GLN A 170 9.04 27.87 -6.50
C GLN A 170 8.12 28.80 -7.31
N ARG A 171 7.00 28.28 -7.83
CA ARG A 171 6.02 29.07 -8.61
C ARG A 171 5.02 29.84 -7.73
N SER A 172 4.97 29.56 -6.44
CA SER A 172 4.07 30.19 -5.47
C SER A 172 4.74 31.29 -4.63
N MET A 173 6.02 31.59 -4.90
CA MET A 173 6.73 32.79 -4.42
C MET A 173 6.78 33.82 -5.53
#